data_AF-A0A0D7B8B8-F1
#
_entry.id   AF-A0A0D7B8B8-F1
#
_cell.length_a   1.000
_cell.length_b   1.000
_cell.length_c   1.000
_cell.angle_alpha   90.00
_cell.angle_beta   90.00
_cell.angle_gamma   90.00
#
_symmetry.space_group_name_H-M   'P 1'
#
loop_
_entity.id
_entity.type
_entity.pdbx_description
1 polymer ?
#
loop_
_entity_poly.entity_id
_entity_poly.type
_entity_poly.pdbx_seq_one_letter_code
_entity_poly.pdbx_strand_id
1 'polypeptide(L)'
;MRVSFASIAALVPVTLAASVPEARGTIDPSVCGLLGWKNWGQWHYTTYDGCPDLITSCLDNFVADGTHNPWAIQSCVAASTCWGPLQLNEYLQCNDTSYEPLQAPGLDYNSIYAPIVGDCAYQDGGCPITTQNFVDFIYGSLSAIGSTGYPSSVDFLTQNYWSRITAWTATNDSVPYTNFNDWLFYSNA
;
A
#
# COMPACT_ATOMS: atom_id res chain seq x y z
N MET A 1 29.10 29.49 69.15
CA MET A 1 27.77 28.98 68.76
C MET A 1 27.60 29.28 67.27
N ARG A 2 27.87 28.32 66.39
CA ARG A 2 27.73 28.46 64.93
C ARG A 2 26.71 27.42 64.47
N VAL A 3 25.58 27.89 63.98
CA VAL A 3 24.49 27.05 63.46
C VAL A 3 24.78 26.77 62.00
N SER A 4 24.82 25.49 61.65
CA SER A 4 24.94 24.99 60.27
C SER A 4 23.55 24.96 59.64
N PHE A 5 23.38 25.55 58.46
CA PHE A 5 22.16 25.42 57.66
C PHE A 5 22.41 24.45 56.52
N ALA A 6 21.68 23.33 56.50
CA ALA A 6 21.67 22.37 55.40
C ALA A 6 20.60 22.77 54.38
N SER A 7 21.01 23.03 53.13
CA SER A 7 20.10 23.29 52.02
C SER A 7 19.53 21.99 51.48
N ILE A 8 18.20 21.87 51.49
CA ILE A 8 17.46 20.77 50.88
C ILE A 8 17.22 21.14 49.40
N ALA A 9 17.83 20.40 48.47
CA ALA A 9 17.53 20.52 47.05
C ALA A 9 16.22 19.77 46.74
N ALA A 10 15.21 20.50 46.29
CA ALA A 10 13.95 19.93 45.82
C ALA A 10 14.12 19.38 44.39
N LEU A 11 13.89 18.08 44.20
CA LEU A 11 13.80 17.44 42.89
C LEU A 11 12.43 17.76 42.27
N VAL A 12 12.42 18.45 41.13
CA VAL A 12 11.21 18.66 40.31
C VAL A 12 11.02 17.42 39.44
N PRO A 13 9.87 16.74 39.48
CA PRO A 13 9.59 15.65 38.56
C PRO A 13 9.39 16.19 37.15
N VAL A 14 10.23 15.75 36.21
CA VAL A 14 10.03 15.98 34.78
C VAL A 14 8.93 15.03 34.31
N THR A 15 7.72 15.55 34.12
CA THR A 15 6.67 14.82 33.41
C THR A 15 7.03 14.80 31.93
N LEU A 16 7.45 13.63 31.43
CA LEU A 16 7.47 13.36 30.00
C LEU A 16 6.03 13.43 29.50
N ALA A 17 5.69 14.49 28.78
CA ALA A 17 4.46 14.52 28.01
C ALA A 17 4.55 13.41 26.96
N ALA A 18 3.70 12.40 27.07
CA ALA A 18 3.47 11.48 25.97
C ALA A 18 3.03 12.33 24.78
N SER A 19 3.75 12.26 23.66
CA SER A 19 3.28 12.81 22.39
C SER A 19 1.91 12.20 22.12
N VAL A 20 0.89 13.04 22.10
CA VAL A 20 -0.43 12.66 21.58
C VAL A 20 -0.18 12.07 20.19
N PRO A 21 -0.66 10.85 19.89
CA PRO A 21 -0.59 10.34 18.53
C PRO A 21 -1.18 11.41 17.62
N GLU A 22 -0.46 11.75 16.56
CA GLU A 22 -0.98 12.64 15.52
C GLU A 22 -2.42 12.23 15.23
N ALA A 23 -3.34 13.20 15.33
CA ALA A 23 -4.75 12.96 15.12
C ALA A 23 -4.89 12.22 13.78
N ARG A 24 -5.69 11.14 13.80
CA ARG A 24 -6.12 10.34 12.64
C ARG A 24 -6.10 11.17 11.37
N GLY A 25 -5.49 10.66 10.30
CA GLY A 25 -5.56 11.30 8.99
C GLY A 25 -7.00 11.27 8.51
N THR A 26 -7.82 12.24 8.96
CA THR A 26 -9.21 12.36 8.53
C THR A 26 -9.20 12.66 7.06
N ILE A 27 -9.67 11.71 6.25
CA ILE A 27 -9.85 11.90 4.83
C ILE A 27 -10.83 13.06 4.59
N ASP A 28 -10.45 13.98 3.70
CA ASP A 28 -11.33 15.07 3.30
C ASP A 28 -12.55 14.48 2.58
N PRO A 29 -13.80 14.72 3.04
CA PRO A 29 -15.00 14.18 2.41
C PRO A 29 -15.14 14.56 0.92
N SER A 30 -14.51 15.65 0.47
CA SER A 30 -14.47 16.03 -0.93
C SER A 30 -13.62 15.08 -1.78
N VAL A 31 -12.58 14.46 -1.21
CA VAL A 31 -11.76 13.42 -1.87
C VAL A 31 -12.61 12.18 -2.15
N CYS A 32 -13.45 11.77 -1.19
CA CYS A 32 -14.35 10.62 -1.36
C CYS A 32 -15.33 10.79 -2.53
N GLY A 33 -15.82 12.00 -2.79
CA GLY A 33 -16.69 12.28 -3.93
C GLY A 33 -15.96 12.30 -5.28
N LEU A 34 -14.64 12.53 -5.30
CA LEU A 34 -13.85 12.69 -6.54
C LEU A 34 -13.23 11.37 -7.03
N LEU A 35 -12.84 10.48 -6.12
CA LEU A 35 -12.18 9.21 -6.46
C LEU A 35 -13.07 8.27 -7.29
N GLY A 36 -14.40 8.29 -7.08
CA GLY A 36 -15.32 7.39 -7.78
C GLY A 36 -15.70 7.79 -9.22
N TRP A 37 -15.38 9.00 -9.70
CA TRP A 37 -16.07 9.57 -10.87
C TRP A 37 -15.17 10.06 -12.01
N LYS A 38 -13.95 10.56 -11.74
CA LYS A 38 -13.09 11.14 -12.80
C LYS A 38 -11.84 10.35 -13.15
N ASN A 39 -11.26 9.64 -12.17
CA ASN A 39 -9.97 8.96 -12.35
C ASN A 39 -10.02 7.49 -11.93
N TRP A 40 -11.21 6.88 -11.95
CA TRP A 40 -11.38 5.48 -11.53
C TRP A 40 -10.54 4.54 -12.39
N GLY A 41 -9.57 3.86 -11.77
CA GLY A 41 -8.62 3.00 -12.46
C GLY A 41 -7.68 3.72 -13.42
N GLN A 42 -7.54 5.05 -13.31
CA GLN A 42 -6.59 5.83 -14.09
C GLN A 42 -5.39 6.23 -13.23
N TRP A 43 -4.20 5.89 -13.70
CA TRP A 43 -2.95 6.32 -13.10
C TRP A 43 -2.10 7.02 -14.17
N HIS A 44 -1.75 8.29 -13.94
CA HIS A 44 -1.04 9.14 -14.91
C HIS A 44 -1.67 9.20 -16.30
N TYR A 45 -2.98 9.44 -16.35
CA TYR A 45 -3.76 9.48 -17.61
C TYR A 45 -3.69 8.17 -18.42
N THR A 46 -3.26 7.08 -17.78
CA THR A 46 -3.16 5.76 -18.37
C THR A 46 -4.09 4.81 -17.64
N THR A 47 -4.76 3.92 -18.36
CA THR A 47 -5.67 2.94 -17.79
C THR A 47 -5.76 1.71 -18.68
N TYR A 48 -6.15 0.58 -18.10
CA TYR A 48 -6.65 -0.58 -18.82
C TYR A 48 -7.96 -1.02 -18.16
N ASP A 49 -8.86 -1.62 -18.96
CA ASP A 49 -10.25 -1.85 -18.57
C ASP A 49 -10.42 -2.69 -17.29
N GLY A 50 -9.45 -3.56 -16.98
CA GLY A 50 -9.46 -4.41 -15.80
C GLY A 50 -8.98 -3.73 -14.51
N CYS A 51 -8.38 -2.54 -14.56
CA CYS A 51 -7.99 -1.83 -13.34
C CYS A 51 -9.22 -1.44 -12.49
N PRO A 52 -10.30 -0.88 -13.07
CA PRO A 52 -11.60 -0.76 -12.41
C PRO A 52 -12.12 -2.03 -11.73
N ASP A 53 -11.97 -3.19 -12.39
CA ASP A 53 -12.43 -4.48 -11.86
C ASP A 53 -11.60 -4.89 -10.63
N LEU A 54 -10.29 -4.68 -10.67
CA LEU A 54 -9.40 -4.93 -9.53
C LEU A 54 -9.74 -4.03 -8.33
N ILE A 55 -10.03 -2.75 -8.56
CA ILE A 55 -10.43 -1.81 -7.49
C ILE A 55 -11.75 -2.26 -6.85
N THR A 56 -12.73 -2.63 -7.68
CA THR A 56 -14.04 -3.11 -7.21
C THR A 56 -13.87 -4.38 -6.38
N SER A 57 -13.14 -5.37 -6.91
CA SER A 57 -12.85 -6.60 -6.19
C SER A 57 -12.07 -6.36 -4.90
N CYS A 58 -11.12 -5.41 -4.89
CA CYS A 58 -10.38 -5.04 -3.69
C CYS A 58 -11.33 -4.55 -2.60
N LEU A 59 -12.18 -3.56 -2.91
CA LEU A 59 -13.10 -3.00 -1.93
C LEU A 59 -14.05 -4.06 -1.36
N ASP A 60 -14.64 -4.88 -2.23
CA ASP A 60 -15.57 -5.92 -1.82
C ASP A 60 -14.92 -6.90 -0.83
N ASN A 61 -13.69 -7.35 -1.13
CA ASN A 61 -12.96 -8.25 -0.24
C ASN A 61 -12.47 -7.56 1.03
N PHE A 62 -12.03 -6.30 0.94
CA PHE A 62 -11.54 -5.53 2.08
C PHE A 62 -12.65 -5.32 3.12
N VAL A 63 -13.85 -4.93 2.67
CA VAL A 63 -15.01 -4.76 3.55
C VAL A 63 -15.48 -6.10 4.10
N ALA A 64 -15.47 -7.16 3.29
CA ALA A 64 -15.90 -8.49 3.72
C ALA A 64 -14.96 -9.14 4.75
N ASP A 65 -13.64 -8.96 4.58
CA ASP A 65 -12.62 -9.52 5.47
C ASP A 65 -12.62 -8.82 6.84
N GLY A 66 -12.82 -7.50 6.86
CA GLY A 66 -12.99 -6.73 8.11
C GLY A 66 -11.75 -6.69 9.00
N THR A 67 -10.59 -7.17 8.53
CA THR A 67 -9.31 -7.07 9.26
C THR A 67 -8.61 -5.73 9.03
N HIS A 68 -9.12 -4.94 8.08
CA HIS A 68 -8.52 -3.70 7.59
C HIS A 68 -7.10 -3.88 7.03
N ASN A 69 -6.80 -5.06 6.48
CA ASN A 69 -5.53 -5.36 5.84
C ASN A 69 -5.69 -5.52 4.32
N PRO A 70 -5.61 -4.43 3.54
CA PRO A 70 -5.71 -4.55 2.08
C PRO A 70 -4.50 -5.26 1.49
N TRP A 71 -3.36 -5.31 2.18
CA TRP A 71 -2.14 -5.91 1.68
C TRP A 71 -2.08 -7.43 1.87
N ALA A 72 -3.12 -8.03 2.44
CA ALA A 72 -3.40 -9.46 2.38
C ALA A 72 -4.34 -9.86 1.23
N ILE A 73 -4.87 -8.89 0.48
CA ILE A 73 -5.86 -9.11 -0.59
C ILE A 73 -5.19 -8.90 -1.95
N GLN A 74 -5.18 -9.96 -2.76
CA GLN A 74 -4.52 -9.96 -4.07
C GLN A 74 -5.00 -8.83 -4.99
N SER A 75 -6.31 -8.65 -5.10
CA SER A 75 -6.89 -7.59 -5.94
C SER A 75 -6.56 -6.19 -5.44
N CYS A 76 -6.38 -5.98 -4.13
CA CYS A 76 -5.95 -4.69 -3.58
C CYS A 76 -4.50 -4.38 -3.93
N VAL A 77 -3.59 -5.35 -3.78
CA VAL A 77 -2.19 -5.17 -4.17
C VAL A 77 -2.10 -4.93 -5.68
N ALA A 78 -2.83 -5.68 -6.51
CA ALA A 78 -2.90 -5.43 -7.95
C ALA A 78 -3.52 -4.08 -8.31
N ALA A 79 -4.64 -3.69 -7.69
CA ALA A 79 -5.29 -2.40 -7.90
C ALA A 79 -4.37 -1.22 -7.56
N SER A 80 -3.60 -1.34 -6.48
CA SER A 80 -2.65 -0.30 -6.09
C SER A 80 -1.64 -0.02 -7.20
N THR A 81 -1.21 -1.04 -7.96
CA THR A 81 -0.24 -0.89 -9.05
C THR A 81 -0.78 -0.23 -10.30
N CYS A 82 -2.11 -0.21 -10.49
CA CYS A 82 -2.75 0.36 -11.67
C CYS A 82 -3.52 1.66 -11.39
N TRP A 83 -3.79 1.97 -10.12
CA TRP A 83 -4.45 3.21 -9.70
C TRP A 83 -3.58 4.13 -8.85
N GLY A 84 -2.56 3.57 -8.20
CA GLY A 84 -1.73 4.23 -7.20
C GLY A 84 -2.16 3.84 -5.77
N PRO A 85 -1.19 3.59 -4.86
CA PRO A 85 -1.51 3.16 -3.50
C PRO A 85 -2.12 4.29 -2.66
N LEU A 86 -1.75 5.55 -2.89
CA LEU A 86 -2.40 6.70 -2.22
C LEU A 86 -3.90 6.73 -2.53
N GLN A 87 -4.27 6.70 -3.81
CA GLN A 87 -5.66 6.75 -4.27
C GLN A 87 -6.46 5.56 -3.76
N LEU A 88 -5.87 4.36 -3.78
CA LEU A 88 -6.53 3.18 -3.24
C LEU A 88 -6.75 3.31 -1.73
N ASN A 89 -5.74 3.73 -0.97
CA ASN A 89 -5.85 3.90 0.48
C ASN A 89 -6.93 4.93 0.83
N GLU A 90 -6.93 6.09 0.17
CA GLU A 90 -7.97 7.10 0.34
C GLU A 90 -9.36 6.53 0.02
N TYR A 91 -9.48 5.76 -1.07
CA TYR A 91 -10.75 5.13 -1.42
C TYR A 91 -11.23 4.11 -0.37
N LEU A 92 -10.33 3.30 0.18
CA LEU A 92 -10.66 2.37 1.26
C LEU A 92 -11.08 3.13 2.53
N GLN A 93 -10.40 4.21 2.90
CA GLN A 93 -10.78 5.05 4.05
C GLN A 93 -12.15 5.71 3.88
N CYS A 94 -12.52 6.07 2.64
CA CYS A 94 -13.85 6.61 2.34
C CYS A 94 -14.97 5.58 2.55
N ASN A 95 -14.67 4.29 2.39
CA ASN A 95 -15.64 3.21 2.56
C ASN A 95 -15.56 2.55 3.95
N ASP A 96 -14.45 2.75 4.66
CA ASP A 96 -14.25 2.34 6.04
C ASP A 96 -13.44 3.38 6.80
N THR A 97 -14.15 4.24 7.54
CA THR A 97 -13.53 5.33 8.33
C THR A 97 -12.66 4.86 9.50
N SER A 98 -12.65 3.55 9.80
CA SER A 98 -11.80 2.96 10.84
C SER A 98 -10.47 2.42 10.29
N TYR A 99 -10.34 2.37 8.96
CA TYR A 99 -9.10 2.04 8.30
C TYR A 99 -8.08 3.18 8.43
N GLU A 100 -6.89 2.85 8.94
CA GLU A 100 -5.75 3.77 9.06
C GLU A 100 -4.58 3.19 8.25
N PRO A 101 -4.31 3.71 7.03
CA PRO A 101 -3.35 3.11 6.09
C PRO A 101 -1.95 2.90 6.68
N LEU A 102 -1.43 3.87 7.44
CA LEU A 102 -0.11 3.78 8.06
C LEU A 102 -0.04 2.79 9.24
N GLN A 103 -1.18 2.26 9.67
CA GLN A 103 -1.27 1.24 10.72
C GLN A 103 -1.69 -0.13 10.16
N ALA A 104 -1.93 -0.24 8.85
CA ALA A 104 -2.23 -1.51 8.21
C ALA A 104 -1.04 -2.48 8.36
N PRO A 105 -1.27 -3.79 8.53
CA PRO A 105 -0.19 -4.78 8.48
C PRO A 105 0.58 -4.69 7.17
N GLY A 106 1.87 -4.99 7.16
CA GLY A 106 2.66 -5.02 5.92
C GLY A 106 2.13 -6.04 4.90
N LEU A 107 2.64 -5.94 3.67
CA LEU A 107 2.35 -6.87 2.58
C LEU A 107 2.45 -8.32 3.05
N ASP A 108 1.37 -9.09 2.89
CA ASP A 108 1.36 -10.48 3.33
C ASP A 108 2.40 -11.29 2.56
N TYR A 109 3.40 -11.76 3.29
CA TYR A 109 4.53 -12.44 2.70
C TYR A 109 4.14 -13.78 2.08
N ASN A 110 3.27 -14.55 2.74
CA ASN A 110 3.00 -15.94 2.37
C ASN A 110 1.86 -16.04 1.34
N SER A 111 0.87 -15.16 1.45
CA SER A 111 -0.32 -15.19 0.61
C SER A 111 -0.22 -14.28 -0.60
N ILE A 112 0.63 -13.24 -0.58
CA ILE A 112 0.80 -12.33 -1.71
C ILE A 112 2.23 -12.34 -2.27
N TYR A 113 3.23 -12.00 -1.47
CA TYR A 113 4.59 -11.80 -2.00
C TYR A 113 5.23 -13.10 -2.52
N ALA A 114 5.22 -14.17 -1.73
CA ALA A 114 5.82 -15.44 -2.10
C ALA A 114 5.16 -16.04 -3.36
N PRO A 115 3.82 -15.99 -3.54
CA PRO A 115 3.20 -16.38 -4.81
C PRO A 115 3.62 -15.54 -6.01
N ILE A 116 3.97 -14.26 -5.84
CA ILE A 116 4.46 -13.40 -6.93
C ILE A 116 5.85 -13.86 -7.41
N VAL A 117 6.77 -14.11 -6.48
CA VAL A 117 8.18 -14.39 -6.81
C VAL A 117 8.50 -15.89 -6.89
N GLY A 118 7.62 -16.75 -6.38
CA GLY A 118 7.77 -18.20 -6.35
C GLY A 118 8.64 -18.70 -5.19
N ASP A 119 9.08 -19.96 -5.30
CA ASP A 119 9.81 -20.68 -4.24
C ASP A 119 11.09 -19.97 -3.77
N CYS A 120 11.68 -19.09 -4.59
CA CYS A 120 12.85 -18.32 -4.21
C CYS A 120 12.59 -17.31 -3.07
N ALA A 121 11.33 -17.02 -2.73
CA ALA A 121 10.97 -16.23 -1.55
C ALA A 121 11.60 -16.80 -0.27
N TYR A 122 11.61 -18.12 -0.13
CA TYR A 122 12.06 -18.80 1.09
C TYR A 122 13.55 -19.14 1.11
N GLN A 123 14.30 -18.69 0.10
CA GLN A 123 15.77 -18.82 0.09
C GLN A 123 16.41 -17.74 0.96
N ASP A 124 17.65 -17.97 1.40
CA ASP A 124 18.38 -16.97 2.19
C ASP A 124 18.56 -15.67 1.39
N GLY A 125 18.11 -14.55 1.95
CA GLY A 125 18.03 -13.26 1.26
C GLY A 125 16.80 -13.04 0.36
N GLY A 126 16.01 -14.09 0.06
CA GLY A 126 14.84 -14.03 -0.80
C GLY A 126 15.16 -13.61 -2.25
N CYS A 127 14.11 -13.45 -3.07
CA CYS A 127 14.23 -12.91 -4.42
C CYS A 127 13.31 -11.70 -4.62
N PRO A 128 13.75 -10.68 -5.38
CA PRO A 128 12.94 -9.51 -5.68
C PRO A 128 11.89 -9.82 -6.77
N ILE A 129 10.83 -9.01 -6.81
CA ILE A 129 9.85 -9.03 -7.90
C ILE A 129 10.53 -8.57 -9.18
N THR A 130 10.55 -9.43 -10.20
CA THR A 130 11.01 -9.07 -11.55
C THR A 130 9.87 -8.50 -12.39
N THR A 131 10.21 -7.91 -13.53
CA THR A 131 9.22 -7.50 -14.54
C THR A 131 8.25 -8.62 -14.92
N GLN A 132 8.75 -9.86 -15.11
CA GLN A 132 7.89 -10.98 -15.48
C GLN A 132 6.97 -11.38 -14.32
N ASN A 133 7.48 -11.40 -13.08
CA ASN A 133 6.63 -11.65 -11.91
C ASN A 133 5.48 -10.63 -11.80
N PHE A 134 5.77 -9.36 -12.06
CA PHE A 134 4.75 -8.31 -12.07
C PHE A 134 3.70 -8.55 -13.17
N VAL A 135 4.11 -8.87 -14.39
CA VAL A 135 3.19 -9.18 -15.50
C VAL A 135 2.30 -10.36 -15.14
N ASP A 136 2.89 -11.47 -14.69
CA ASP A 136 2.17 -12.68 -14.32
C ASP A 136 1.20 -12.42 -13.17
N PHE A 137 1.61 -11.61 -12.19
CA PHE A 137 0.78 -11.19 -11.06
C PHE A 137 -0.47 -10.41 -11.52
N ILE A 138 -0.33 -9.43 -12.42
CA ILE A 138 -1.47 -8.64 -12.90
C ILE A 138 -2.43 -9.49 -13.73
N TYR A 139 -1.92 -10.28 -14.68
CA TYR A 139 -2.77 -11.16 -15.49
C TYR A 139 -3.45 -12.23 -14.62
N GLY A 140 -2.72 -12.82 -13.68
CA GLY A 140 -3.26 -13.78 -12.72
C GLY A 140 -4.33 -13.18 -11.82
N SER A 141 -4.14 -11.94 -11.35
CA SER A 141 -5.13 -11.22 -10.54
C SER A 141 -6.41 -10.92 -11.31
N LEU A 142 -6.29 -10.48 -12.57
CA LEU A 142 -7.45 -10.26 -13.45
C LEU A 142 -8.21 -11.55 -13.72
N SER A 143 -7.48 -12.64 -14.02
CA SER A 143 -8.09 -13.96 -14.20
C SER A 143 -8.80 -14.46 -12.93
N ALA A 144 -8.20 -14.27 -11.75
CA ALA A 144 -8.77 -14.71 -10.48
C ALA A 144 -10.11 -14.04 -10.16
N ILE A 145 -10.28 -12.78 -10.57
CA ILE A 145 -11.54 -12.04 -10.39
C ILE A 145 -12.51 -12.18 -11.59
N GLY A 146 -12.13 -12.95 -12.61
CA GLY A 146 -12.95 -13.15 -13.82
C GLY A 146 -13.02 -11.94 -14.76
N SER A 147 -12.07 -10.99 -14.66
CA SER A 147 -12.02 -9.83 -15.55
C SER A 147 -11.54 -10.22 -16.96
N THR A 148 -12.12 -9.58 -17.97
CA THR A 148 -11.66 -9.63 -19.37
C THR A 148 -10.87 -8.40 -19.80
N GLY A 149 -10.72 -7.41 -18.92
CA GLY A 149 -10.10 -6.12 -19.19
C GLY A 149 -8.57 -6.16 -19.15
N TYR A 150 -7.95 -7.09 -19.86
CA TYR A 150 -6.50 -7.23 -19.85
C TYR A 150 -5.79 -6.00 -20.44
N PRO A 151 -4.56 -5.69 -19.97
CA PRO A 151 -3.70 -4.71 -20.64
C PRO A 151 -3.53 -5.03 -22.13
N SER A 152 -3.42 -4.00 -22.96
CA SER A 152 -3.31 -4.15 -24.42
C SER A 152 -2.05 -4.89 -24.87
N SER A 153 -0.99 -4.85 -24.05
CA SER A 153 0.22 -5.64 -24.21
C SER A 153 1.04 -5.67 -22.92
N VAL A 154 1.99 -6.60 -22.86
CA VAL A 154 3.04 -6.62 -21.81
C VAL A 154 3.85 -5.33 -21.83
N ASP A 155 4.20 -4.81 -23.00
CA ASP A 155 4.93 -3.55 -23.14
C ASP A 155 4.14 -2.36 -22.56
N PHE A 156 2.83 -2.31 -22.80
CA PHE A 156 1.97 -1.29 -22.21
C PHE A 156 1.99 -1.36 -20.68
N LEU A 157 1.86 -2.57 -20.13
CA LEU A 157 1.88 -2.78 -18.69
C LEU A 157 3.23 -2.39 -18.06
N THR A 158 4.33 -2.79 -18.68
CA THR A 158 5.68 -2.55 -18.14
C THR A 158 6.10 -1.09 -18.28
N GLN A 159 5.82 -0.44 -19.41
CA GLN A 159 6.21 0.95 -19.65
C GLN A 159 5.39 1.95 -18.83
N ASN A 160 4.10 1.66 -18.57
CA ASN A 160 3.21 2.62 -17.92
C ASN A 160 3.01 2.37 -16.43
N TYR A 161 3.27 1.17 -15.93
CA TYR A 161 3.02 0.81 -14.53
C TYR A 161 4.29 0.33 -13.83
N TRP A 162 4.92 -0.75 -14.32
CA TRP A 162 6.12 -1.31 -13.69
C TRP A 162 7.26 -0.30 -13.60
N SER A 163 7.53 0.43 -14.68
CA SER A 163 8.58 1.46 -14.75
C SER A 163 8.43 2.55 -13.68
N ARG A 164 7.19 2.84 -13.25
CA ARG A 164 6.91 3.84 -12.22
C ARG A 164 7.22 3.31 -10.83
N ILE A 165 6.87 2.04 -10.58
CA ILE A 165 7.19 1.34 -9.33
C ILE A 165 8.71 1.26 -9.18
N THR A 166 9.42 0.82 -10.23
CA THR A 166 10.88 0.71 -10.18
C THR A 166 11.58 2.07 -10.09
N ALA A 167 11.05 3.10 -10.74
CA ALA A 167 11.55 4.47 -10.60
C ALA A 167 11.37 5.01 -9.18
N TRP A 168 10.21 4.80 -8.55
CA TRP A 168 9.97 5.24 -7.18
C TRP A 168 10.84 4.49 -6.17
N THR A 169 10.97 3.17 -6.35
CA THR A 169 11.75 2.31 -5.44
C THR A 169 13.26 2.42 -5.64
N ALA A 170 13.71 3.00 -6.76
CA ALA A 170 15.12 3.17 -7.14
C ALA A 170 15.91 1.84 -7.24
N THR A 171 15.25 0.76 -7.66
CA THR A 171 15.84 -0.60 -7.69
C THR A 171 16.08 -1.14 -9.11
N ASN A 172 15.90 -0.31 -10.15
CA ASN A 172 16.09 -0.64 -11.57
C ASN A 172 15.13 -1.74 -12.08
N ASP A 173 15.61 -2.96 -12.31
CA ASP A 173 14.85 -4.00 -13.04
C ASP A 173 14.07 -4.96 -12.12
N SER A 174 14.28 -4.87 -10.81
CA SER A 174 13.62 -5.74 -9.83
C SER A 174 13.35 -5.01 -8.52
N VAL A 175 12.29 -5.36 -7.81
CA VAL A 175 11.87 -4.67 -6.57
C VAL A 175 11.88 -5.66 -5.40
N PRO A 176 12.76 -5.51 -4.40
CA PRO A 176 12.75 -6.32 -3.19
C PRO A 176 11.46 -6.13 -2.36
N TYR A 177 11.13 -7.13 -1.52
CA TYR A 177 9.98 -7.08 -0.61
C TYR A 177 9.85 -5.77 0.15
N THR A 178 10.94 -5.33 0.81
CA THR A 178 10.92 -4.12 1.64
C THR A 178 10.59 -2.88 0.82
N ASN A 179 11.18 -2.73 -0.37
CA ASN A 179 10.90 -1.60 -1.25
C ASN A 179 9.47 -1.63 -1.81
N PHE A 180 8.97 -2.80 -2.19
CA PHE A 180 7.59 -2.91 -2.70
C PHE A 180 6.57 -2.68 -1.59
N ASN A 181 6.83 -3.22 -0.40
CA ASN A 181 6.03 -2.94 0.79
C ASN A 181 6.03 -1.43 1.08
N ASP A 182 7.18 -0.77 1.16
CA ASP A 182 7.23 0.68 1.42
C ASP A 182 6.48 1.49 0.35
N TRP A 183 6.57 1.07 -0.92
CA TRP A 183 5.82 1.70 -2.01
C TRP A 183 4.30 1.66 -1.77
N LEU A 184 3.73 0.57 -1.23
CA LEU A 184 2.30 0.45 -0.93
C LEU A 184 1.80 1.43 0.15
N PHE A 185 2.69 1.90 1.04
CA PHE A 185 2.32 2.81 2.12
C PHE A 185 2.63 4.27 1.82
N TYR A 186 3.68 4.54 1.04
CA TYR A 186 4.26 5.88 0.94
C TYR A 186 4.26 6.48 -0.47
N SER A 187 3.97 5.68 -1.51
CA SER A 187 3.96 6.21 -2.87
C SER A 187 2.73 7.08 -3.12
N ASN A 188 2.98 8.33 -3.50
CA ASN A 188 2.01 9.20 -4.17
C ASN A 188 2.30 9.32 -5.67
N ALA A 189 3.16 8.43 -6.18
CA ALA A 189 3.74 8.49 -7.52
C ALA A 189 2.67 8.64 -8.57
#